data_AF-A0A1M5MH48-F1
#
_entry.id   AF-A0A1M5MH48-F1
#
_cell.length_a   1.000
_cell.length_b   1.000
_cell.length_c   1.000
_cell.angle_alpha   90.00
_cell.angle_beta   90.00
_cell.angle_gamma   90.00
#
_symmetry.space_group_name_H-M   'P 1'
#
loop_
_entity.id
_entity.type
_entity.pdbx_description
1 polymer ?
#
loop_
_entity_poly.entity_id
_entity_poly.type
_entity_poly.pdbx_seq_one_letter_code
_entity_poly.pdbx_strand_id
1 'polypeptide(L)' 'MSNQIIPLHSFITAFKRENKKFPSLKNDFLDLERELLTNPKQGEDLGSGLYKIRLANKDKGKGKVLVTG' A
#
# COMPACT_ATOMS: atom_id res chain seq x y z
N MET A 1 16.22 -3.64 -12.57
CA MET A 1 16.14 -4.18 -11.20
C MET A 1 14.71 -4.65 -10.99
N SER A 2 14.50 -5.94 -10.75
CA SER A 2 13.15 -6.52 -10.64
C SER A 2 12.82 -6.73 -9.16
N ASN A 3 11.97 -5.87 -8.60
CA ASN A 3 11.47 -6.04 -7.24
C ASN A 3 10.36 -7.10 -7.25
N GLN A 4 10.27 -7.89 -6.17
CA GLN A 4 9.22 -8.91 -6.01
C GLN A 4 8.52 -8.70 -4.67
N ILE A 5 7.19 -8.80 -4.68
CA ILE A 5 6.36 -8.68 -3.48
C ILE A 5 5.95 -10.07 -3.04
N ILE A 6 6.31 -10.42 -1.80
CA ILE A 6 5.99 -11.71 -1.20
C ILE A 6 5.10 -11.47 0.02
N PRO A 7 3.78 -11.66 -0.08
CA PRO A 7 2.88 -11.49 1.05
C PRO A 7 2.99 -12.66 2.03
N LEU A 8 2.93 -12.36 3.32
CA LEU A 8 2.90 -13.37 4.37
C LEU A 8 1.52 -14.04 4.46
N HIS A 9 1.46 -15.32 4.87
CA HIS A 9 0.19 -16.04 5.01
C HIS A 9 -0.80 -15.32 5.95
N SER A 10 -0.32 -14.81 7.08
CA SER A 10 -1.14 -14.04 8.03
C SER A 10 -1.70 -12.76 7.40
N PHE A 11 -0.92 -12.10 6.53
CA PHE A 11 -1.36 -10.93 5.77
C PHE A 11 -2.48 -11.28 4.80
N ILE A 12 -2.38 -12.37 4.04
CA ILE A 12 -3.43 -12.81 3.09
C ILE A 12 -4.75 -13.06 3.81
N THR A 13 -4.72 -13.74 4.96
CA THR A 13 -5.91 -14.03 5.75
C THR A 13 -6.55 -12.76 6.31
N ALA A 14 -5.74 -11.83 6.83
CA ALA A 14 -6.21 -10.53 7.30
C ALA A 14 -6.80 -9.70 6.15
N PHE A 15 -6.11 -9.63 5.00
CA PHE A 15 -6.53 -8.90 3.82
C PHE A 15 -7.89 -9.41 3.29
N LYS A 16 -8.09 -10.73 3.20
CA LYS A 16 -9.38 -11.31 2.78
C LYS A 16 -10.53 -10.89 3.69
N ARG A 17 -10.29 -10.77 5.00
CA ARG A 17 -11.31 -10.31 5.97
C ARG A 17 -11.63 -8.84 5.77
N GLU A 18 -10.63 -7.98 5.59
CA GLU A 18 -10.83 -6.55 5.39
C GLU A 18 -11.41 -6.23 4.01
N ASN A 19 -11.05 -6.98 2.97
CA ASN A 19 -11.59 -6.82 1.62
C ASN A 19 -13.10 -7.10 1.53
N LYS A 20 -13.67 -7.88 2.46
CA LYS A 20 -15.12 -8.05 2.57
C LYS A 20 -15.82 -6.79 3.09
N LYS A 21 -15.14 -5.98 3.90
CA LYS A 21 -15.68 -4.76 4.52
C LYS A 21 -15.45 -3.53 3.64
N PHE A 22 -14.35 -3.52 2.88
CA PHE A 22 -13.92 -2.38 2.07
C PHE A 22 -13.76 -2.81 0.60
N PRO A 23 -14.79 -2.61 -0.24
CA PRO A 23 -14.75 -3.00 -1.65
C PRO A 23 -13.64 -2.31 -2.47
N SER A 24 -13.27 -1.08 -2.09
CA SER A 24 -12.19 -0.30 -2.70
C SER A 24 -10.79 -0.81 -2.36
N LEU A 25 -10.64 -1.58 -1.27
CA LEU A 25 -9.33 -2.00 -0.75
C LEU A 25 -8.53 -2.82 -1.76
N LYS A 26 -9.22 -3.62 -2.60
CA LYS A 26 -8.57 -4.36 -3.67
C LYS A 26 -7.86 -3.44 -4.67
N ASN A 27 -8.52 -2.35 -5.07
CA ASN A 27 -7.96 -1.39 -6.02
C ASN A 27 -6.83 -0.58 -5.36
N ASP A 28 -7.03 -0.14 -4.12
CA ASP A 28 -6.00 0.57 -3.36
C ASP A 28 -4.75 -0.30 -3.16
N PHE A 29 -4.92 -1.61 -2.96
CA PHE A 29 -3.81 -2.56 -2.84
C PHE A 29 -3.05 -2.78 -4.16
N LEU A 30 -3.75 -2.79 -5.30
CA LEU A 30 -3.09 -2.89 -6.62
C LEU A 30 -2.25 -1.65 -6.92
N ASP A 31 -2.71 -0.47 -6.50
CA ASP A 31 -1.91 0.76 -6.63
C ASP A 31 -0.68 0.71 -5.71
N LEU A 32 -0.87 0.26 -4.46
CA LEU A 32 0.22 0.07 -3.51
C LEU A 32 1.31 -0.89 -4.03
N GLU A 33 0.91 -2.00 -4.68
CA GLU A 33 1.84 -2.94 -5.29
C GLU A 33 2.72 -2.25 -6.34
N ARG A 34 2.15 -1.43 -7.23
CA ARG A 34 2.91 -0.67 -8.23
C ARG A 34 3.87 0.33 -7.59
N GLU A 35 3.42 1.03 -6.56
CA GLU A 35 4.23 1.98 -5.81
C GLU A 35 5.39 1.27 -5.09
N LEU A 36 5.16 0.11 -4.46
CA LEU A 36 6.18 -0.68 -3.78
C LEU A 36 7.23 -1.24 -4.73
N LEU A 37 6.82 -1.66 -5.93
CA LEU A 37 7.75 -2.10 -6.96
C LEU A 37 8.68 -0.96 -7.41
N THR A 38 8.20 0.28 -7.40
CA THR A 38 8.97 1.47 -7.80
C THR A 38 9.80 2.03 -6.64
N ASN A 39 9.24 2.08 -5.44
CA ASN A 39 9.85 2.61 -4.22
C ASN A 39 9.56 1.71 -3.00
N PRO A 40 10.42 0.72 -2.72
CA PRO A 40 10.19 -0.25 -1.64
C PRO A 40 10.34 0.33 -0.22
N LYS A 41 10.95 1.52 -0.07
CA LYS A 41 11.17 2.19 1.22
C LYS A 41 10.12 3.26 1.52
N GLN A 42 8.99 3.24 0.81
CA GLN A 42 7.92 4.19 1.05
C GLN A 42 7.20 3.91 2.37
N GLY A 43 6.66 4.96 2.98
CA GLY A 43 5.93 4.90 4.24
C GLY A 43 6.71 5.46 5.41
N GLU A 44 6.19 5.17 6.60
CA GLU A 44 6.74 5.62 7.88
C GLU A 44 7.78 4.59 8.35
N ASP A 45 9.04 5.02 8.47
CA ASP A 45 10.14 4.18 8.96
C ASP A 45 9.92 3.84 10.44
N LEU A 46 9.81 2.55 10.73
CA LEU A 46 9.71 2.03 12.11
C LEU A 46 11.07 1.57 12.65
N GLY A 47 12.14 1.72 11.87
CA GLY A 47 13.47 1.20 12.15
C GLY A 47 13.65 -0.25 11.70
N SER A 48 14.89 -0.73 11.72
CA SER A 48 15.26 -2.11 11.37
C SER A 48 14.84 -2.55 9.94
N GLY A 49 14.70 -1.59 9.02
CA GLY A 49 14.25 -1.86 7.65
C GLY A 49 12.75 -2.17 7.53
N LEU A 50 11.96 -1.83 8.56
CA LEU A 50 10.51 -1.98 8.55
C LEU A 50 9.84 -0.65 8.22
N TYR A 51 8.91 -0.68 7.27
CA TYR A 51 8.15 0.49 6.83
C TYR A 51 6.65 0.25 7.02
N LYS A 52 5.96 1.24 7.59
CA LYS A 52 4.51 1.22 7.79
C LYS A 52 3.83 2.07 6.74
N ILE A 53 2.87 1.48 6.02
CA ILE A 53 2.09 2.17 5.00
C ILE A 53 0.65 2.28 5.46
N ARG A 54 0.10 3.50 5.42
CA ARG A 54 -1.31 3.77 5.72
C ARG A 54 -2.06 3.84 4.40
N LEU A 55 -2.84 2.81 4.08
CA LEU A 55 -3.80 2.87 2.99
C LEU A 55 -4.97 3.76 3.42
N ALA A 56 -5.04 4.97 2.90
CA ALA A 56 -6.20 5.85 3.14
C ALA A 56 -7.37 5.35 2.29
N ASN A 57 -8.60 5.44 2.83
CA ASN A 57 -9.80 5.39 1.99
C ASN A 57 -9.72 6.57 1.02
N LYS A 58 -9.42 6.31 -0.26
CA LYS A 58 -9.39 7.31 -1.34
C LYS A 58 -10.71 8.10 -1.51
N ASP A 59 -11.76 7.78 -0.74
CA ASP A 59 -13.01 8.54 -0.71
C ASP A 59 -12.96 9.88 0.04
N LYS A 60 -11.89 10.19 0.79
CA LYS A 60 -11.71 11.52 1.41
C LYS A 60 -10.52 12.26 0.85
N GLY A 61 -10.75 12.93 -0.28
CA GLY A 61 -9.93 14.05 -0.73
C GLY A 61 -8.88 13.65 -1.76
N LYS A 62 -9.19 13.97 -3.02
CA LYS A 62 -8.21 14.25 -4.07
C LYS A 62 -7.29 15.40 -3.60
N GLY A 63 -6.34 15.11 -2.71
CA GLY A 63 -5.24 16.00 -2.39
C GLY A 63 -4.27 15.97 -3.57
N LYS A 64 -4.20 17.08 -4.30
CA LYS A 64 -3.27 17.35 -5.40
C LYS A 64 -1.90 16.68 -5.20
N VAL A 65 -1.47 15.88 -6.18
CA VAL A 65 -0.03 15.70 -6.42
C VAL A 65 0.47 17.03 -6.96
N LEU A 66 1.04 17.86 -6.09
CA LEU A 66 1.85 19.00 -6.52
C LEU A 66 3.14 18.43 -7.08
N VAL A 67 3.16 18.22 -8.39
CA VAL A 67 4.39 18.08 -9.15
C VAL A 67 4.88 19.51 -9.38
N THR A 68 5.88 19.95 -8.63
CA THR A 68 6.65 21.15 -8.97
C THR A 68 7.78 20.70 -9.90
N GLY A 69 7.70 21.13 -11.15
CA GLY A 69 8.73 21.03 -12.18
C GLY A 69 8.42 22.02 -13.28
#